data_AF-A0A1H4EUZ5-F1
#
_entry.id   AF-A0A1H4EUZ5-F1
#
_cell.length_a   1.000
_cell.length_b   1.000
_cell.length_c   1.000
_cell.angle_alpha   90.00
_cell.angle_beta   90.00
_cell.angle_gamma   90.00
#
_symmetry.space_group_name_H-M   'P 1'
#
loop_
_entity.id
_entity.type
_entity.pdbx_description
1 polymer ?
#
loop_
_entity_poly.entity_id
_entity_poly.type
_entity_poly.pdbx_seq_one_letter_code
_entity_poly.pdbx_strand_id
1 'polypeptide(L)'
;MKRIDNDTFYDYIKQYDPDSEYHLVGEVDYHLLSDDKPYEGMESHREALRVVFEWLAKQSIGNKERARIMFGDDLADKLQPLVYDIDKAKPSQLDPQVFFYCPNIVKTVYYGSVFYDAEWKPDDENCGTTVPYWYAFMEPVHGRRNKPEDFKEVNKALFPNGTDTLDIYEWTTDWSDFFDDGHEWYGACCWSVYDKTMNRYAVMLVSATD
;
A
#
# COMPACT_ATOMS: atom_id res chain seq x y z
N MET A 1 8.00 -9.45 15.66
CA MET A 1 8.12 -8.93 14.28
C MET A 1 9.06 -7.74 14.19
N LYS A 2 9.76 -7.58 13.06
CA LYS A 2 10.68 -6.46 12.76
C LYS A 2 10.50 -6.02 11.31
N ARG A 3 10.60 -4.71 11.06
CA ARG A 3 10.67 -4.15 9.70
C ARG A 3 11.98 -4.58 9.03
N ILE A 4 11.90 -4.85 7.74
CA ILE A 4 13.05 -5.06 6.86
C ILE A 4 13.24 -3.74 6.13
N ASP A 5 14.35 -3.05 6.37
CA ASP A 5 14.65 -1.75 5.74
C ASP A 5 15.59 -1.89 4.53
N ASN A 6 16.27 -3.04 4.38
CA ASN A 6 17.14 -3.35 3.26
C ASN A 6 16.71 -4.68 2.64
N ASP A 7 16.07 -4.63 1.48
CA ASP A 7 15.64 -5.78 0.71
C ASP A 7 15.87 -5.50 -0.78
N THR A 8 16.24 -6.53 -1.54
CA THR A 8 16.43 -6.41 -3.00
C THR A 8 15.16 -5.96 -3.72
N PHE A 9 13.99 -6.21 -3.14
CA PHE A 9 12.72 -5.67 -3.63
C PHE A 9 12.70 -4.14 -3.63
N TYR A 10 13.15 -3.50 -2.55
CA TYR A 10 13.20 -2.04 -2.48
C TYR A 10 14.17 -1.45 -3.49
N ASP A 11 15.33 -2.09 -3.70
CA ASP A 11 16.26 -1.67 -4.74
C ASP A 11 15.67 -1.82 -6.15
N TYR A 12 14.85 -2.85 -6.36
CA TYR A 12 14.16 -3.07 -7.62
C TYR A 12 13.10 -2.00 -7.91
N ILE A 13 12.29 -1.61 -6.91
CA ILE A 13 11.18 -0.67 -7.14
C ILE A 13 11.60 0.79 -7.25
N LYS A 14 12.82 1.17 -6.82
CA LYS A 14 13.38 2.52 -7.02
C LYS A 14 13.38 3.01 -8.47
N GLN A 15 13.31 2.10 -9.45
CA GLN A 15 13.20 2.50 -10.86
C GLN A 15 11.85 3.13 -11.22
N TYR A 16 10.81 2.89 -10.41
CA TYR A 16 9.46 3.42 -10.61
C TYR A 16 9.28 4.80 -9.95
N ASP A 17 10.00 5.04 -8.86
CA ASP A 17 10.11 6.35 -8.24
C ASP A 17 11.53 6.56 -7.64
N PRO A 18 12.47 7.08 -8.44
CA PRO A 18 13.87 7.22 -8.02
C PRO A 18 14.11 8.37 -7.03
N ASP A 19 13.17 9.31 -6.93
CA ASP A 19 13.31 10.52 -6.12
C ASP A 19 12.61 10.38 -4.75
N SER A 20 11.79 9.35 -4.56
CA SER A 20 11.08 9.09 -3.32
C SER A 20 11.93 8.38 -2.27
N GLU A 21 11.89 8.90 -1.04
CA GLU A 21 12.42 8.20 0.15
C GLU A 21 11.49 7.06 0.62
N TYR A 22 10.30 6.94 0.03
CA TYR A 22 9.31 5.92 0.33
C TYR A 22 9.40 4.73 -0.64
N HIS A 23 8.86 3.60 -0.22
CA HIS A 23 8.92 2.35 -0.98
C HIS A 23 7.62 2.16 -1.75
N LEU A 24 7.37 3.03 -2.74
CA LEU A 24 6.10 3.08 -3.46
C LEU A 24 6.21 2.70 -4.94
N VAL A 25 5.14 2.10 -5.47
CA VAL A 25 4.92 1.94 -6.91
C VAL A 25 3.46 2.23 -7.23
N GLY A 26 3.22 3.23 -8.08
CA GLY A 26 1.88 3.81 -8.19
C GLY A 26 1.51 4.44 -6.84
N GLU A 27 0.31 4.13 -6.34
CA GLU A 27 -0.15 4.59 -5.01
C GLU A 27 0.09 3.56 -3.89
N VAL A 28 0.83 2.49 -4.17
CA VAL A 28 1.01 1.39 -3.23
C VAL A 28 2.32 1.57 -2.48
N ASP A 29 2.24 1.83 -1.18
CA ASP A 29 3.38 1.90 -0.26
C ASP A 29 3.63 0.53 0.39
N TYR A 30 4.85 0.01 0.22
CA TYR A 30 5.23 -1.35 0.61
C TYR A 30 6.08 -1.36 1.89
N HIS A 31 5.62 -2.07 2.91
CA HIS A 31 6.36 -2.30 4.16
C HIS A 31 6.62 -3.79 4.35
N LEU A 32 7.89 -4.18 4.24
CA LEU A 32 8.33 -5.55 4.45
C LEU A 32 8.68 -5.81 5.92
N LEU A 33 8.26 -6.96 6.44
CA LEU A 33 8.56 -7.39 7.80
C LEU A 33 8.95 -8.86 7.84
N SER A 34 9.67 -9.25 8.88
CA SER A 34 9.93 -10.65 9.24
C SER A 34 9.61 -10.89 10.71
N ASP A 35 9.27 -12.13 11.04
CA ASP A 35 9.15 -12.55 12.43
C ASP A 35 9.83 -13.89 12.65
N ASP A 36 10.51 -14.01 13.80
CA ASP A 36 11.13 -15.27 14.23
C ASP A 36 10.09 -16.20 14.89
N LYS A 37 8.92 -15.65 15.24
CA LYS A 37 7.80 -16.40 15.81
C LYS A 37 7.09 -17.24 14.73
N PRO A 38 6.47 -18.37 15.12
CA PRO A 38 5.60 -19.11 14.21
C PRO A 38 4.47 -18.24 13.67
N TYR A 39 4.07 -18.50 12.43
CA TYR A 39 2.90 -17.87 11.83
C TYR A 39 1.61 -18.41 12.43
N GLU A 40 0.77 -17.51 12.94
CA GLU A 40 -0.49 -17.79 13.65
C GLU A 40 -1.72 -17.28 12.89
N GLY A 41 -1.61 -17.14 11.57
CA GLY A 41 -2.73 -16.67 10.75
C GLY A 41 -3.00 -15.17 10.95
N MET A 42 -4.28 -14.83 11.08
CA MET A 42 -4.76 -13.45 11.20
C MET A 42 -4.07 -12.64 12.31
N GLU A 43 -3.75 -13.26 13.45
CA GLU A 43 -3.07 -12.57 14.55
C GLU A 43 -1.68 -12.08 14.16
N SER A 44 -0.93 -12.86 13.38
CA SER A 44 0.38 -12.43 12.87
C SER A 44 0.25 -11.30 11.87
N HIS A 45 -0.79 -11.29 11.03
CA HIS A 45 -1.06 -10.18 10.14
C HIS A 45 -1.45 -8.89 10.91
N ARG A 46 -2.28 -9.00 11.95
CA ARG A 46 -2.63 -7.85 12.80
C ARG A 46 -1.41 -7.27 13.51
N GLU A 47 -0.49 -8.12 13.96
CA GLU A 47 0.78 -7.69 14.52
C GLU A 47 1.67 -6.98 13.47
N ALA A 48 1.65 -7.44 12.22
CA ALA A 48 2.34 -6.76 11.12
C ALA A 48 1.81 -5.34 10.90
N LEU A 49 0.48 -5.17 10.88
CA LEU A 49 -0.15 -3.84 10.81
C LEU A 49 0.28 -2.98 12.00
N ARG A 50 0.27 -3.52 13.22
CA ARG A 50 0.68 -2.81 14.44
C ARG A 50 2.10 -2.28 14.32
N VAL A 51 3.05 -3.12 13.89
CA VAL A 51 4.46 -2.72 13.74
C VAL A 51 4.64 -1.61 12.69
N VAL A 52 3.90 -1.67 11.58
CA VAL A 52 3.95 -0.64 10.54
C VAL A 52 3.37 0.68 11.03
N PHE A 53 2.19 0.66 11.65
CA PHE A 53 1.54 1.88 12.13
C PHE A 53 2.22 2.49 13.35
N GLU A 54 2.83 1.69 14.23
CA GLU A 54 3.74 2.21 15.26
C GLU A 54 4.93 2.95 14.66
N TRP A 55 5.48 2.45 13.55
CA TRP A 55 6.57 3.12 12.86
C TRP A 55 6.09 4.40 12.16
N LEU A 56 4.97 4.36 11.43
CA LEU A 56 4.39 5.53 10.77
C LEU A 56 4.05 6.63 11.78
N ALA A 57 3.47 6.28 12.93
CA ALA A 57 3.19 7.24 13.99
C ALA A 57 4.46 7.90 14.53
N LYS A 58 5.54 7.13 14.72
CA LYS A 58 6.85 7.70 15.09
C LYS A 58 7.40 8.62 14.01
N GLN A 59 7.27 8.27 12.72
CA GLN A 59 7.68 9.14 11.61
C GLN A 59 6.87 10.42 11.57
N SER A 60 5.55 10.39 11.79
CA SER A 60 4.70 11.58 11.80
C SER A 60 5.15 12.61 12.86
N ILE A 61 5.53 12.13 14.04
CA ILE A 61 6.08 12.98 15.12
C ILE A 61 7.44 13.58 14.70
N GLY A 62 8.31 12.76 14.09
CA GLY A 62 9.60 13.22 13.57
C GLY A 62 9.45 14.27 12.47
N ASN A 63 8.50 14.08 11.54
CA ASN A 63 8.18 15.02 10.47
C ASN A 63 7.65 16.33 11.02
N LYS A 64 6.78 16.29 12.05
CA LYS A 64 6.32 17.50 12.75
C LYS A 64 7.48 18.29 13.35
N GLU A 65 8.43 17.62 14.02
CA GLU A 65 9.59 18.30 14.62
C GLU A 65 10.53 18.88 13.54
N ARG A 66 10.74 18.16 12.43
CA ARG A 66 11.47 18.69 11.27
C ARG A 66 10.78 19.91 10.67
N ALA A 67 9.46 19.86 10.54
CA ALA A 67 8.67 20.99 10.03
C ALA A 67 8.78 22.20 10.96
N ARG A 68 8.80 22.00 12.28
CA ARG A 68 9.05 23.07 13.25
C ARG A 68 10.40 23.74 13.02
N ILE A 69 11.44 22.94 12.80
CA ILE A 69 12.80 23.45 12.54
C ILE A 69 12.89 24.19 11.20
N MET A 70 12.26 23.67 10.15
CA MET A 70 12.41 24.19 8.78
C MET A 70 11.45 25.35 8.46
N PHE A 71 10.23 25.29 9.00
CA PHE A 71 9.11 26.15 8.59
C PHE A 71 8.45 26.89 9.76
N GLY A 72 8.89 26.64 11.01
CA GLY A 72 8.38 27.27 12.22
C GLY A 72 7.16 26.59 12.84
N ASP A 73 6.75 27.09 14.01
CA ASP A 73 5.67 26.50 14.82
C ASP A 73 4.30 26.55 14.13
N ASP A 74 3.99 27.62 13.38
CA ASP A 74 2.69 27.79 12.71
C ASP A 74 2.35 26.66 11.72
N LEU A 75 3.34 26.13 11.01
CA LEU A 75 3.14 25.00 10.09
C LEU A 75 3.18 23.67 10.84
N ALA A 76 4.10 23.52 11.79
CA ALA A 76 4.25 22.30 12.56
C ALA A 76 3.02 22.01 13.45
N ASP A 77 2.39 23.04 14.00
CA ASP A 77 1.22 22.89 14.87
C ASP A 77 -0.04 22.46 14.09
N LYS A 78 -0.06 22.68 12.77
CA LYS A 78 -1.09 22.12 11.88
C LYS A 78 -0.90 20.63 11.59
N LEU A 79 0.33 20.11 11.71
CA LEU A 79 0.59 18.69 11.57
C LEU A 79 0.15 17.98 12.85
N GLN A 80 -0.79 17.05 12.72
CA GLN A 80 -1.15 16.16 13.81
C GLN A 80 -0.36 14.86 13.70
N PRO A 81 0.09 14.28 14.83
CA PRO A 81 0.62 12.91 14.82
C PRO A 81 -0.45 11.94 14.33
N LEU A 82 -0.03 10.93 13.58
CA LEU A 82 -0.91 9.86 13.10
C LEU A 82 -1.66 9.20 14.26
N VAL A 83 -2.98 9.08 14.12
CA VAL A 83 -3.88 8.43 15.06
C VAL A 83 -4.42 7.14 14.46
N TYR A 84 -4.32 6.05 15.20
CA TYR A 84 -4.79 4.74 14.74
C TYR A 84 -5.27 3.85 15.89
N ASP A 85 -6.15 2.91 15.57
CA ASP A 85 -6.66 1.87 16.48
C ASP A 85 -6.74 0.51 15.76
N ILE A 86 -5.62 -0.22 15.75
CA ILE A 86 -5.49 -1.52 15.06
C ILE A 86 -6.59 -2.52 15.45
N ASP A 87 -7.12 -2.45 16.66
CA ASP A 87 -8.10 -3.42 17.13
C ASP A 87 -9.48 -3.23 16.49
N LYS A 88 -9.73 -2.05 15.88
CA LYS A 88 -10.91 -1.80 15.04
C LYS A 88 -10.76 -2.30 13.61
N ALA A 89 -9.54 -2.59 13.14
CA ALA A 89 -9.30 -3.11 11.80
C ALA A 89 -9.96 -4.49 11.64
N LYS A 90 -10.89 -4.60 10.69
CA LYS A 90 -11.61 -5.85 10.40
C LYS A 90 -10.98 -6.54 9.19
N PRO A 91 -10.56 -7.81 9.31
CA PRO A 91 -9.96 -8.54 8.22
C PRO A 91 -11.01 -9.22 7.31
N SER A 92 -10.71 -9.24 6.02
CA SER A 92 -11.34 -10.08 5.00
C SER A 92 -10.25 -10.88 4.30
N GLN A 93 -10.33 -12.21 4.32
CA GLN A 93 -9.35 -13.04 3.61
C GLN A 93 -9.58 -12.94 2.10
N LEU A 94 -8.50 -12.80 1.33
CA LEU A 94 -8.55 -12.72 -0.12
C LEU A 94 -7.96 -13.96 -0.78
N ASP A 95 -8.51 -14.31 -1.94
CA ASP A 95 -7.94 -15.31 -2.83
C ASP A 95 -6.76 -14.70 -3.61
N PRO A 96 -5.57 -15.31 -3.62
CA PRO A 96 -4.41 -14.79 -4.34
C PRO A 96 -4.64 -14.58 -5.84
N GLN A 97 -5.44 -15.43 -6.51
CA GLN A 97 -5.74 -15.26 -7.94
C GLN A 97 -6.59 -14.02 -8.19
N VAL A 98 -7.49 -13.70 -7.26
CA VAL A 98 -8.30 -12.46 -7.33
C VAL A 98 -7.44 -11.25 -6.99
N PHE A 99 -6.61 -11.33 -5.95
CA PHE A 99 -5.78 -10.21 -5.50
C PHE A 99 -4.72 -9.80 -6.54
N PHE A 100 -4.09 -10.77 -7.19
CA PHE A 100 -3.10 -10.53 -8.25
C PHE A 100 -3.68 -10.53 -9.67
N TYR A 101 -5.01 -10.50 -9.81
CA TYR A 101 -5.64 -10.30 -11.11
C TYR A 101 -5.22 -8.93 -11.68
N CYS A 102 -4.77 -8.94 -12.95
CA CYS A 102 -4.42 -7.74 -13.69
C CYS A 102 -5.16 -7.74 -15.02
N PRO A 103 -6.04 -6.76 -15.28
CA PRO A 103 -6.72 -6.65 -16.56
C PRO A 103 -5.79 -6.17 -17.67
N ASN A 104 -6.18 -6.44 -18.91
CA ASN A 104 -5.56 -5.82 -20.07
C ASN A 104 -6.12 -4.42 -20.30
N ILE A 105 -5.27 -3.56 -20.87
CA ILE A 105 -5.71 -2.27 -21.39
C ILE A 105 -6.39 -2.50 -22.74
N VAL A 106 -7.67 -2.16 -22.82
CA VAL A 106 -8.48 -2.22 -24.04
C VAL A 106 -8.27 -0.98 -24.91
N LYS A 107 -8.18 0.20 -24.28
CA LYS A 107 -8.09 1.47 -25.00
C LYS A 107 -7.47 2.56 -24.11
N THR A 108 -6.68 3.43 -24.73
CA THR A 108 -6.27 4.72 -24.17
C THR A 108 -6.83 5.83 -25.06
N VAL A 109 -7.46 6.85 -24.47
CA VAL A 109 -8.04 7.99 -25.21
C VAL A 109 -7.16 9.24 -25.13
N TYR A 110 -7.50 10.23 -25.95
CA TYR A 110 -6.71 11.45 -26.17
C TYR A 110 -6.42 12.26 -24.89
N TYR A 111 -7.32 12.20 -23.88
CA TYR A 111 -7.14 12.85 -22.58
C TYR A 111 -6.41 11.98 -21.55
N GLY A 112 -5.82 10.86 -21.97
CA GLY A 112 -5.06 9.97 -21.10
C GLY A 112 -5.91 8.93 -20.37
N SER A 113 -7.24 8.97 -20.43
CA SER A 113 -8.08 7.96 -19.77
C SER A 113 -7.81 6.57 -20.33
N VAL A 114 -7.71 5.59 -19.44
CA VAL A 114 -7.40 4.19 -19.75
C VAL A 114 -8.63 3.33 -19.45
N PHE A 115 -8.92 2.40 -20.36
CA PHE A 115 -10.05 1.48 -20.24
C PHE A 115 -9.53 0.04 -20.13
N TYR A 116 -10.02 -0.68 -19.13
CA TYR A 116 -9.63 -2.05 -18.82
C TYR A 116 -10.71 -3.05 -19.21
N ASP A 117 -10.34 -4.31 -19.45
CA ASP A 117 -11.27 -5.45 -19.59
C ASP A 117 -11.66 -6.07 -18.23
N ALA A 118 -11.73 -5.26 -17.17
CA ALA A 118 -12.16 -5.67 -15.83
C ALA A 118 -13.67 -5.48 -15.60
N GLU A 119 -14.25 -6.22 -14.65
CA GLU A 119 -15.60 -5.96 -14.14
C GLU A 119 -15.65 -4.65 -13.34
N TRP A 120 -14.65 -4.43 -12.47
CA TRP A 120 -14.49 -3.15 -11.76
C TRP A 120 -14.08 -2.04 -12.74
N LYS A 121 -14.75 -0.89 -12.66
CA LYS A 121 -14.48 0.29 -13.49
C LYS A 121 -14.28 1.51 -12.58
N PRO A 122 -13.31 2.38 -12.90
CA PRO A 122 -13.20 3.66 -12.20
C PRO A 122 -14.34 4.58 -12.64
N ASP A 123 -15.06 5.16 -11.67
CA ASP A 123 -16.07 6.20 -11.85
C ASP A 123 -16.32 6.96 -10.52
N ASP A 124 -17.17 7.98 -10.57
CA ASP A 124 -17.47 8.84 -9.43
C ASP A 124 -18.10 8.08 -8.25
N GLU A 125 -18.78 6.95 -8.46
CA GLU A 125 -19.38 6.16 -7.38
C GLU A 125 -18.33 5.39 -6.56
N ASN A 126 -17.15 5.13 -7.16
CA ASN A 126 -16.01 4.51 -6.49
C ASN A 126 -15.12 5.51 -5.75
N CYS A 127 -15.34 6.82 -5.92
CA CYS A 127 -14.57 7.87 -5.25
C CYS A 127 -14.58 7.64 -3.73
N GLY A 128 -13.39 7.64 -3.13
CA GLY A 128 -13.24 7.42 -1.69
C GLY A 128 -13.44 5.98 -1.20
N THR A 129 -13.63 5.00 -2.10
CA THR A 129 -13.86 3.60 -1.73
C THR A 129 -12.61 2.73 -1.90
N THR A 130 -12.68 1.46 -1.54
CA THR A 130 -11.57 0.52 -1.78
C THR A 130 -11.41 0.24 -3.28
N VAL A 131 -10.18 0.39 -3.79
CA VAL A 131 -9.83 0.13 -5.19
C VAL A 131 -9.03 -1.18 -5.33
N PRO A 132 -9.11 -1.88 -6.48
CA PRO A 132 -8.30 -3.07 -6.72
C PRO A 132 -6.79 -2.76 -6.72
N TYR A 133 -5.98 -3.71 -6.25
CA TYR A 133 -4.51 -3.56 -6.22
C TYR A 133 -3.89 -3.20 -7.58
N TRP A 134 -4.33 -3.83 -8.67
CA TRP A 134 -3.85 -3.50 -10.01
C TRP A 134 -4.15 -2.03 -10.38
N TYR A 135 -5.26 -1.47 -9.92
CA TYR A 135 -5.63 -0.08 -10.22
C TYR A 135 -4.75 0.90 -9.44
N ALA A 136 -4.61 0.67 -8.12
CA ALA A 136 -3.71 1.42 -7.25
C ALA A 136 -2.28 1.47 -7.79
N PHE A 137 -1.82 0.36 -8.37
CA PHE A 137 -0.49 0.25 -8.96
C PHE A 137 -0.37 0.96 -10.33
N MET A 138 -1.37 0.83 -11.20
CA MET A 138 -1.26 1.21 -12.60
C MET A 138 -1.69 2.65 -12.89
N GLU A 139 -2.66 3.17 -12.15
CA GLU A 139 -3.27 4.49 -12.37
C GLU A 139 -3.02 5.38 -11.15
N PRO A 140 -1.77 5.80 -10.88
CA PRO A 140 -1.53 6.75 -9.82
C PRO A 140 -2.15 8.10 -10.13
N VAL A 141 -2.56 8.81 -9.07
CA VAL A 141 -3.06 10.18 -9.11
C VAL A 141 -1.98 11.11 -9.69
N HIS A 142 -0.72 10.83 -9.36
CA HIS A 142 0.43 11.61 -9.81
C HIS A 142 1.49 10.75 -10.49
N GLY A 143 2.23 11.36 -11.41
CA GLY A 143 3.37 10.73 -12.05
C GLY A 143 3.00 9.81 -13.22
N ARG A 144 3.81 8.78 -13.42
CA ARG A 144 3.77 7.95 -14.62
C ARG A 144 2.93 6.70 -14.38
N ARG A 145 1.94 6.48 -15.25
CA ARG A 145 1.17 5.22 -15.32
C ARG A 145 2.07 4.01 -15.55
N ASN A 146 1.81 2.95 -14.79
CA ASN A 146 2.48 1.66 -14.94
C ASN A 146 1.69 0.74 -15.88
N LYS A 147 2.39 -0.20 -16.51
CA LYS A 147 1.79 -1.16 -17.45
C LYS A 147 1.45 -2.48 -16.77
N PRO A 148 0.57 -3.32 -17.36
CA PRO A 148 0.33 -4.68 -16.87
C PRO A 148 1.62 -5.51 -16.72
N GLU A 149 2.63 -5.28 -17.57
CA GLU A 149 3.93 -5.94 -17.47
C GLU A 149 4.71 -5.51 -16.22
N ASP A 150 4.65 -4.22 -15.86
CA ASP A 150 5.29 -3.70 -14.65
C ASP A 150 4.65 -4.33 -13.39
N PHE A 151 3.33 -4.45 -13.38
CA PHE A 151 2.59 -5.10 -12.28
C PHE A 151 3.05 -6.55 -12.09
N LYS A 152 3.24 -7.29 -13.20
CA LYS A 152 3.73 -8.68 -13.15
C LYS A 152 5.17 -8.75 -12.62
N GLU A 153 6.06 -7.89 -13.10
CA GLU A 153 7.47 -7.94 -12.69
C GLU A 153 7.70 -7.45 -11.26
N VAL A 154 6.97 -6.42 -10.79
CA VAL A 154 7.01 -6.01 -9.37
C VAL A 154 6.51 -7.13 -8.46
N ASN A 155 5.39 -7.78 -8.79
CA ASN A 155 4.87 -8.89 -7.98
C ASN A 155 5.81 -10.10 -8.00
N LYS A 156 6.50 -10.36 -9.11
CA LYS A 156 7.54 -11.39 -9.19
C LYS A 156 8.78 -11.04 -8.37
N ALA A 157 9.17 -9.77 -8.31
CA ALA A 157 10.24 -9.31 -7.43
C ALA A 157 9.84 -9.41 -5.94
N LEU A 158 8.58 -9.11 -5.62
CA LEU A 158 8.04 -9.19 -4.26
C LEU A 158 7.81 -10.63 -3.79
N PHE A 159 7.40 -11.53 -4.69
CA PHE A 159 7.09 -12.93 -4.40
C PHE A 159 7.81 -13.86 -5.39
N PRO A 160 9.15 -14.00 -5.31
CA PRO A 160 9.96 -14.72 -6.30
C PRO A 160 9.64 -16.22 -6.39
N ASN A 161 9.04 -16.80 -5.35
CA ASN A 161 8.65 -18.21 -5.29
C ASN A 161 7.19 -18.44 -5.73
N GLY A 162 6.53 -17.43 -6.29
CA GLY A 162 5.14 -17.50 -6.75
C GLY A 162 4.11 -17.08 -5.69
N THR A 163 2.85 -16.96 -6.12
CA THR A 163 1.76 -16.39 -5.31
C THR A 163 0.76 -17.42 -4.76
N ASP A 164 0.88 -18.68 -5.16
CA ASP A 164 -0.10 -19.74 -4.86
C ASP A 164 -0.21 -20.12 -3.36
N THR A 165 0.80 -19.79 -2.57
CA THR A 165 0.87 -20.17 -1.14
C THR A 165 0.76 -18.99 -0.18
N LEU A 166 0.48 -17.80 -0.72
CA LEU A 166 0.37 -16.57 0.05
C LEU A 166 -0.93 -16.56 0.86
N ASP A 167 -0.84 -16.12 2.11
CA ASP A 167 -2.04 -15.77 2.88
C ASP A 167 -2.22 -14.26 2.82
N ILE A 168 -3.42 -13.82 2.44
CA ILE A 168 -3.71 -12.42 2.15
C ILE A 168 -4.95 -11.99 2.92
N TYR A 169 -4.83 -10.86 3.60
CA TYR A 169 -5.94 -10.17 4.23
C TYR A 169 -6.02 -8.74 3.71
N GLU A 170 -7.24 -8.33 3.38
CA GLU A 170 -7.65 -6.94 3.31
C GLU A 170 -8.20 -6.51 4.66
N TRP A 171 -7.92 -5.27 5.04
CA TRP A 171 -8.38 -4.67 6.27
C TRP A 171 -9.25 -3.47 5.93
N THR A 172 -10.31 -3.26 6.70
CA THR A 172 -11.02 -1.97 6.67
C THR A 172 -10.04 -0.83 6.94
N THR A 173 -10.38 0.40 6.61
CA THR A 173 -9.46 1.56 6.71
C THR A 173 -10.00 2.67 7.61
N ASP A 174 -11.17 2.47 8.24
CA ASP A 174 -11.87 3.40 9.12
C ASP A 174 -11.25 3.58 10.52
N TRP A 175 -10.08 3.00 10.75
CA TRP A 175 -9.42 2.94 12.06
C TRP A 175 -8.15 3.79 12.16
N SER A 176 -7.71 4.44 11.08
CA SER A 176 -6.59 5.38 11.10
C SER A 176 -6.84 6.57 10.19
N ASP A 177 -6.44 7.74 10.67
CA ASP A 177 -6.41 9.00 9.89
C ASP A 177 -5.42 8.98 8.72
N PHE A 178 -4.52 7.98 8.63
CA PHE A 178 -3.69 7.74 7.44
C PHE A 178 -4.54 7.63 6.16
N PHE A 179 -5.74 7.07 6.27
CA PHE A 179 -6.59 6.72 5.13
C PHE A 179 -7.58 7.83 4.74
N ASP A 180 -7.65 8.92 5.51
CA ASP A 180 -8.67 9.96 5.34
C ASP A 180 -8.60 10.60 3.94
N ASP A 181 -7.38 10.95 3.49
CA ASP A 181 -7.14 11.51 2.15
C ASP A 181 -7.64 10.57 1.04
N GLY A 182 -7.34 9.28 1.17
CA GLY A 182 -7.82 8.25 0.25
C GLY A 182 -9.35 8.09 0.27
N HIS A 183 -10.00 8.22 1.43
CA HIS A 183 -11.46 8.17 1.56
C HIS A 183 -12.18 9.37 0.97
N GLU A 184 -11.49 10.49 0.77
CA GLU A 184 -12.08 11.67 0.13
C GLU A 184 -11.98 11.63 -1.41
N TRP A 185 -10.98 10.93 -1.95
CA TRP A 185 -10.62 11.03 -3.37
C TRP A 185 -10.38 9.68 -4.05
N TYR A 186 -9.13 9.20 -4.03
CA TYR A 186 -8.68 8.11 -4.90
C TYR A 186 -9.21 6.74 -4.49
N GLY A 187 -9.33 6.55 -3.18
CA GLY A 187 -9.58 5.28 -2.54
C GLY A 187 -8.52 4.94 -1.49
N ALA A 188 -8.91 4.11 -0.53
CA ALA A 188 -8.06 3.69 0.56
C ALA A 188 -8.06 2.18 0.74
N CYS A 189 -6.87 1.60 0.81
CA CYS A 189 -6.68 0.16 0.94
C CYS A 189 -5.60 -0.16 1.97
N CYS A 190 -5.82 -1.24 2.73
CA CYS A 190 -4.82 -1.81 3.62
C CYS A 190 -4.79 -3.31 3.41
N TRP A 191 -3.69 -3.82 2.88
CA TRP A 191 -3.48 -5.24 2.69
C TRP A 191 -2.29 -5.72 3.50
N SER A 192 -2.36 -6.98 3.91
CA SER A 192 -1.22 -7.69 4.46
C SER A 192 -1.11 -9.05 3.80
N VAL A 193 0.06 -9.34 3.28
CA VAL A 193 0.40 -10.58 2.59
C VAL A 193 1.49 -11.28 3.38
N TYR A 194 1.34 -12.58 3.63
CA TYR A 194 2.37 -13.40 4.24
C TYR A 194 2.88 -14.44 3.24
N ASP A 195 4.17 -14.38 2.95
CA ASP A 195 4.89 -15.35 2.13
C ASP A 195 5.51 -16.43 3.02
N LYS A 196 4.90 -17.61 3.00
CA LYS A 196 5.33 -18.80 3.75
C LYS A 196 6.70 -19.32 3.32
N THR A 197 7.09 -19.08 2.06
CA THR A 197 8.36 -19.58 1.50
C THR A 197 9.54 -18.73 1.96
N MET A 198 9.29 -17.44 2.23
CA MET A 198 10.29 -16.47 2.66
C MET A 198 10.20 -16.12 4.16
N ASN A 199 9.15 -16.56 4.86
CA ASN A 199 8.81 -16.13 6.22
C ASN A 199 8.79 -14.59 6.32
N ARG A 200 8.10 -13.95 5.38
CA ARG A 200 8.11 -12.50 5.17
C ARG A 200 6.69 -11.98 5.02
N TYR A 201 6.41 -10.85 5.66
CA TYR A 201 5.17 -10.10 5.50
C TYR A 201 5.41 -8.93 4.55
N ALA A 202 4.42 -8.62 3.74
CA ALA A 202 4.30 -7.35 3.03
C ALA A 202 2.99 -6.69 3.46
N VAL A 203 3.10 -5.57 4.19
CA VAL A 203 1.96 -4.68 4.44
C VAL A 203 1.96 -3.63 3.35
N MET A 204 0.83 -3.49 2.68
CA MET A 204 0.66 -2.63 1.51
C MET A 204 -0.43 -1.63 1.81
N LEU A 205 -0.09 -0.34 1.69
CA LEU A 205 -0.99 0.76 2.04
C LEU A 205 -1.27 1.61 0.81
N VAL A 206 -2.52 2.02 0.65
CA VAL A 206 -2.97 2.97 -0.37
C VAL A 206 -3.79 4.02 0.34
N SER A 207 -3.38 5.28 0.20
CA SER A 207 -4.14 6.46 0.61
C SER A 207 -3.59 7.63 -0.20
N ALA A 208 -4.36 8.08 -1.20
CA ALA A 208 -3.91 9.11 -2.13
C ALA A 208 -4.99 10.17 -2.33
N THR A 209 -4.55 11.43 -2.45
CA THR A 209 -5.36 12.61 -2.77
C THR A 209 -4.76 13.32 -3.98
N ASP A 210 -5.54 14.19 -4.62
CA ASP A 210 -5.16 15.02 -5.76
C ASP A 210 -4.22 16.21 -5.47
#